data_AF-A0A850MG30-F1
#
_entry.id   AF-A0A850MG30-F1
#
_cell.length_a   1.000
_cell.length_b   1.000
_cell.length_c   1.000
_cell.angle_alpha   90.00
_cell.angle_beta   90.00
_cell.angle_gamma   90.00
#
_symmetry.space_group_name_H-M   'P 1'
#
loop_
_entity.id
_entity.type
_entity.pdbx_description
1 polymer ?
#
loop_
_entity_poly.entity_id
_entity_poly.type
_entity_poly.pdbx_seq_one_letter_code
_entity_poly.pdbx_strand_id
1 'polypeptide(L)'
;MSNYQMSRVNIADFWDKGKPSTYQEFIFHMLQGRGWLPTRDIADSVQTKYPGVPYGSIRRALHRLEKQGLVDKLEVFDREQKVTMNHAGWTIIWRRVPNE
;
A
#
# COMPACT_ATOMS: atom_id res chain seq x y z
N MET A 1 13.86 26.84 -6.79
CA MET A 1 13.65 25.49 -6.24
C MET A 1 12.26 25.46 -5.62
N SER A 2 11.34 24.62 -6.07
CA SER A 2 9.97 24.56 -5.52
C SER A 2 9.94 23.69 -4.26
N ASN A 3 9.37 24.21 -3.17
CA ASN A 3 9.11 23.45 -1.96
C ASN A 3 7.92 22.50 -2.17
N TYR A 4 7.97 21.29 -1.61
CA TYR A 4 6.87 20.33 -1.60
C TYR A 4 6.42 20.11 -0.14
N GLN A 5 5.13 20.25 0.17
CA GLN A 5 4.56 19.94 1.49
C GLN A 5 3.69 18.72 1.34
N MET A 6 3.86 17.82 2.28
CA MET A 6 3.01 16.67 2.50
C MET A 6 1.61 17.17 2.90
N SER A 7 0.66 17.12 1.98
CA SER A 7 -0.75 17.33 2.33
C SER A 7 -1.35 15.99 2.75
N ARG A 8 -1.67 15.89 4.03
CA ARG A 8 -2.34 14.74 4.63
C ARG A 8 -3.73 14.59 4.01
N VAL A 9 -3.92 13.60 3.14
CA VAL A 9 -5.14 12.80 3.28
C VAL A 9 -4.96 12.11 4.63
N ASN A 10 -5.87 12.36 5.56
CA ASN A 10 -5.71 11.86 6.92
C ASN A 10 -5.83 10.33 6.86
N ILE A 11 -4.70 9.63 6.89
CA ILE A 11 -4.68 8.16 6.93
C ILE A 11 -5.49 7.66 8.14
N ALA A 12 -5.66 8.51 9.17
CA ALA A 12 -6.56 8.28 10.28
C ALA A 12 -8.03 8.19 9.86
N ASP A 13 -8.52 8.94 8.88
CA ASP A 13 -9.92 8.83 8.39
C ASP A 13 -10.16 7.48 7.68
N PHE A 14 -9.09 6.91 7.11
CA PHE A 14 -9.11 5.59 6.51
C PHE A 14 -9.05 4.48 7.57
N TRP A 15 -8.21 4.67 8.58
CA TRP A 15 -8.07 3.77 9.74
C TRP A 15 -9.20 3.92 10.78
N ASP A 16 -10.03 4.95 10.68
CA ASP A 16 -11.21 5.17 11.53
C ASP A 16 -12.31 4.12 11.27
N LYS A 17 -12.28 3.48 10.10
CA LYS A 17 -13.12 2.29 9.80
C LYS A 17 -12.58 1.01 10.45
N GLY A 18 -11.46 1.10 11.16
CA GLY A 18 -10.80 0.01 11.88
C GLY A 18 -9.28 0.12 11.76
N LYS A 19 -8.58 -0.02 12.89
CA LYS A 19 -7.11 0.02 12.91
C LYS A 19 -6.53 -1.01 11.93
N PRO A 20 -5.57 -0.61 11.09
CA PRO A 20 -4.89 -1.56 10.23
C PRO A 20 -4.20 -2.61 11.08
N SER A 21 -4.13 -3.82 10.54
CA SER A 21 -3.10 -4.75 10.98
C SER A 21 -1.72 -4.21 10.63
N THR A 22 -0.72 -4.57 11.43
CA THR A 22 0.69 -4.22 11.20
C THR A 22 1.17 -4.56 9.78
N TYR A 23 0.61 -5.62 9.18
CA TYR A 23 0.94 -6.01 7.80
C TYR A 23 0.32 -5.09 6.76
N GLN A 24 -0.89 -4.56 6.99
CA GLN A 24 -1.52 -3.61 6.06
C GLN A 24 -0.73 -2.31 5.99
N GLU A 25 -0.30 -1.77 7.14
CA GLU A 25 0.54 -0.57 7.17
C GLU A 25 1.85 -0.82 6.43
N PHE A 26 2.52 -1.94 6.73
CA PHE A 26 3.79 -2.26 6.10
C PHE A 26 3.68 -2.44 4.58
N ILE A 27 2.66 -3.18 4.12
CA ILE A 27 2.41 -3.39 2.68
C ILE A 27 2.04 -2.08 1.99
N PHE A 28 1.21 -1.24 2.63
CA PHE A 28 0.86 0.08 2.11
C PHE A 28 2.11 0.94 1.92
N HIS A 29 2.97 1.04 2.94
CA HIS A 29 4.23 1.78 2.84
C HIS A 29 5.20 1.19 1.80
N MET A 30 5.21 -0.13 1.61
CA MET A 30 6.04 -0.78 0.60
C MET A 30 5.61 -0.40 -0.83
N LEU A 31 4.31 -0.25 -1.07
CA LEU A 31 3.76 0.10 -2.38
C LEU A 31 3.87 1.60 -2.69
N GLN A 32 4.08 2.45 -1.67
CA GLN A 32 4.28 3.89 -1.85
C GLN A 32 5.52 4.18 -2.70
N GLY A 33 5.34 4.92 -3.79
CA GLY A 33 6.43 5.27 -4.68
C GLY A 33 6.97 4.12 -5.54
N ARG A 34 6.31 2.96 -5.53
CA ARG A 34 6.64 1.80 -6.37
C ARG A 34 5.54 1.54 -7.40
N GLY A 35 5.91 0.92 -8.51
CA GLY A 35 4.96 0.43 -9.50
C GLY A 35 4.33 -0.90 -9.09
N TRP A 36 3.90 -1.68 -10.08
CA TRP A 36 3.38 -3.03 -9.88
C TRP A 36 4.42 -3.96 -9.23
N LEU A 37 4.09 -4.50 -8.05
CA LEU A 37 4.90 -5.49 -7.36
C LEU A 37 4.22 -6.86 -7.35
N PRO A 38 4.95 -7.96 -7.62
CA PRO A 38 4.44 -9.31 -7.41
C PRO A 38 4.00 -9.54 -5.97
N THR A 39 2.87 -10.21 -5.79
CA THR A 39 2.36 -10.62 -4.47
C THR A 39 3.33 -11.50 -3.69
N ARG A 40 4.14 -12.30 -4.40
CA ARG A 40 5.22 -13.09 -3.80
C ARG A 40 6.29 -12.20 -3.19
N ASP A 41 6.81 -11.21 -3.93
CA ASP A 41 7.84 -10.28 -3.44
C ASP A 41 7.35 -9.47 -2.22
N ILE A 42 6.08 -9.08 -2.23
CA ILE A 42 5.43 -8.44 -1.08
C ILE A 42 5.42 -9.39 0.11
N ALA A 43 5.05 -10.66 -0.11
CA ALA A 43 5.00 -11.65 0.95
C ALA A 43 6.38 -11.98 1.53
N ASP A 44 7.38 -12.15 0.67
CA ASP A 44 8.77 -12.39 1.08
C ASP A 44 9.30 -11.21 1.91
N SER A 45 8.99 -9.99 1.50
CA SER A 45 9.34 -8.77 2.25
C SER A 45 8.64 -8.69 3.60
N VAL A 46 7.36 -9.08 3.67
CA VAL A 46 6.60 -9.13 4.94
C VAL A 46 7.16 -10.22 5.86
N GLN A 47 7.46 -11.41 5.35
CA GLN A 47 7.99 -12.53 6.15
C GLN A 47 9.43 -12.29 6.61
N THR A 48 10.23 -11.56 5.83
CA THR A 48 11.55 -11.11 6.23
C THR A 48 11.47 -10.18 7.44
N LYS A 49 10.53 -9.23 7.43
CA LYS A 49 10.33 -8.28 8.54
C LYS A 49 9.57 -8.89 9.73
N TYR A 50 8.64 -9.78 9.47
CA TYR A 50 7.79 -10.45 10.45
C TYR A 50 7.89 -11.97 10.24
N PRO A 51 8.93 -12.61 10.79
CA PRO A 51 9.12 -14.05 10.66
C PRO A 51 7.93 -14.83 11.21
N GLY A 52 7.55 -15.90 10.52
CA GLY A 52 6.44 -16.77 10.94
C GLY A 52 5.04 -16.29 10.55
N VAL A 53 4.91 -15.16 9.85
CA VAL A 53 3.60 -14.71 9.33
C VAL A 53 3.12 -15.63 8.20
N PRO A 54 1.93 -16.24 8.32
CA PRO A 54 1.39 -17.08 7.26
C PRO A 54 1.07 -16.26 6.01
N TYR A 55 1.37 -16.80 4.83
CA TYR A 55 1.02 -16.20 3.54
C TYR A 55 -0.46 -15.82 3.45
N GLY A 56 -1.36 -16.64 4.03
CA GLY A 56 -2.79 -16.35 4.10
C GLY A 56 -3.14 -15.05 4.83
N SER A 57 -2.36 -14.65 5.84
CA SER A 57 -2.54 -13.37 6.54
C SER A 57 -2.14 -12.18 5.68
N ILE A 58 -1.08 -12.33 4.88
CA ILE A 58 -0.59 -11.33 3.93
C ILE A 58 -1.61 -11.15 2.80
N ARG A 59 -2.14 -12.26 2.26
CA ARG A 59 -3.21 -12.24 1.26
C ARG A 59 -4.46 -11.53 1.77
N ARG A 60 -4.86 -11.77 3.03
CA ARG A 60 -5.97 -11.06 3.67
C ARG A 60 -5.70 -9.57 3.84
N ALA A 61 -4.47 -9.17 4.19
CA ALA A 61 -4.09 -7.77 4.28
C ALA A 61 -4.22 -7.06 2.93
N LEU A 62 -3.68 -7.66 1.87
CA LEU A 62 -3.79 -7.16 0.49
C LEU A 62 -5.24 -7.06 0.02
N HIS A 63 -6.06 -8.09 0.28
CA HIS A 63 -7.47 -8.06 -0.09
C HIS A 63 -8.26 -6.97 0.67
N ARG A 64 -7.88 -6.67 1.92
CA ARG A 64 -8.50 -5.55 2.65
C ARG A 64 -8.10 -4.20 2.07
N LEU A 65 -6.82 -3.99 1.74
CA LEU A 65 -6.36 -2.77 1.07
C LEU A 65 -7.07 -2.54 -0.27
N GLU A 66 -7.29 -3.63 -1.02
CA GLU A 66 -8.05 -3.61 -2.28
C GLU A 66 -9.51 -3.23 -2.05
N LYS A 67 -10.20 -3.90 -1.11
CA LYS A 67 -11.59 -3.59 -0.76
C LYS A 67 -11.80 -2.16 -0.29
N GLN A 68 -10.78 -1.60 0.35
CA GLN A 68 -10.81 -0.23 0.82
C GLN A 68 -10.38 0.77 -0.27
N GLY A 69 -10.04 0.30 -1.47
CA GLY A 69 -9.66 1.13 -2.59
C GLY A 69 -8.35 1.88 -2.34
N LEU A 70 -7.32 1.20 -1.80
CA LEU A 70 -5.95 1.75 -1.72
C LEU A 70 -4.98 1.11 -2.71
N VAL A 71 -5.29 -0.10 -3.17
CA VAL A 71 -4.44 -0.85 -4.09
C VAL A 71 -5.29 -1.47 -5.18
N ASP A 72 -4.70 -1.54 -6.37
CA ASP A 72 -5.24 -2.28 -7.50
C ASP A 72 -4.47 -3.59 -7.66
N LYS A 73 -5.16 -4.62 -8.13
CA LYS A 73 -4.57 -5.92 -8.47
C LYS A 73 -4.64 -6.15 -9.96
N LEU A 74 -3.58 -6.74 -10.49
CA LEU A 74 -3.49 -7.21 -11.86
C LEU A 74 -3.14 -8.69 -11.83
N GLU A 75 -3.98 -9.49 -12.47
CA GLU A 75 -3.63 -10.89 -12.75
C GLU A 75 -2.81 -10.93 -14.05
N VAL A 76 -1.60 -11.48 -13.96
CA VAL A 76 -0.68 -11.62 -15.08
C VAL A 76 -0.75 -13.06 -15.61
N PHE A 77 -0.44 -13.24 -16.90
CA PHE A 77 -0.22 -14.57 -17.47
C PHE A 77 0.76 -15.37 -16.58
N ASP A 78 0.46 -16.66 -16.37
CA ASP A 78 1.10 -17.57 -15.39
C ASP A 78 0.58 -17.50 -13.94
N ARG A 79 -0.63 -16.93 -13.72
CA ARG A 79 -1.30 -16.84 -12.40
C ARG A 79 -0.53 -16.02 -11.36
N GLU A 80 0.45 -15.23 -11.78
CA GLU A 80 1.12 -14.27 -10.92
C GLU A 80 0.21 -13.04 -10.71
N GLN A 81 -0.06 -12.69 -9.44
CA GLN A 81 -0.80 -11.47 -9.11
C GLN A 81 0.18 -10.36 -8.79
N LYS A 82 0.04 -9.21 -9.47
CA LYS A 82 0.76 -7.97 -9.15
C LYS A 82 -0.17 -6.99 -8.47
N VAL A 83 0.41 -6.15 -7.61
CA VAL A 83 -0.31 -5.15 -6.82
C VAL A 83 0.40 -3.81 -6.96
N THR A 84 -0.37 -2.74 -7.13
CA THR A 84 0.13 -1.36 -7.10
C THR A 84 -0.78 -0.51 -6.23
N MET A 85 -0.29 0.64 -5.77
CA MET A 85 -1.18 1.65 -5.21
C MET A 85 -2.12 2.19 -6.29
N ASN A 86 -3.38 2.39 -5.92
CA ASN A 86 -4.37 3.02 -6.78
C ASN A 86 -4.38 4.54 -6.61
N HIS A 87 -5.17 5.26 -7.41
CA HIS A 87 -5.20 6.73 -7.37
C HIS A 87 -5.53 7.30 -5.98
N ALA A 88 -6.45 6.69 -5.21
CA ALA A 88 -6.74 7.12 -3.85
C ALA A 88 -5.56 6.87 -2.90
N GLY A 89 -4.84 5.77 -3.09
CA GLY A 89 -3.56 5.49 -2.47
C GLY A 89 -2.53 6.57 -2.80
N TRP A 90 -2.33 6.90 -4.08
CA TRP A 90 -1.35 7.90 -4.52
C TRP A 90 -1.70 9.33 -4.12
N THR A 91 -2.99 9.68 -4.09
CA THR A 91 -3.49 11.01 -3.66
C THR A 91 -3.12 11.31 -2.19
N ILE A 92 -2.81 10.28 -1.41
CA ILE A 92 -2.25 10.41 -0.04
C ILE A 92 -0.83 11.02 -0.06
N ILE A 93 -0.21 11.24 -1.23
CA ILE A 93 1.12 11.85 -1.36
C ILE A 93 1.15 12.87 -2.51
N TRP A 94 1.77 14.04 -2.24
CA TRP A 94 2.16 15.16 -3.13
C TRP A 94 1.18 16.34 -3.28
N ARG A 95 1.50 17.47 -2.63
CA ARG A 95 1.14 18.83 -3.11
C ARG A 95 2.39 19.70 -3.25
N ARG A 96 2.38 20.59 -4.25
CA ARG A 96 3.39 21.63 -4.46
C ARG A 96 3.12 22.80 -3.49
N VAL A 97 4.14 23.28 -2.78
CA VAL A 97 4.05 24.50 -1.97
C VAL A 97 4.40 25.68 -2.86
N PRO A 98 3.60 26.75 -2.89
CA PRO A 98 4.04 28.00 -3.49
C PRO A 98 5.22 28.54 -2.68
N ASN A 99 6.29 28.95 -3.34
CA ASN A 99 7.32 29.75 -2.68
C ASN A 99 6.73 31.14 -2.43
N GLU A 100 6.80 31.60 -1.18
CA GLU A 100 6.63 33.03 -0.82
C GLU A 100 7.72 33.88 -1.49
#